data_AF-A0A7C6R6A6-F1
#
_entry.id   AF-A0A7C6R6A6-F1
#
_cell.length_a   1.000
_cell.length_b   1.000
_cell.length_c   1.000
_cell.angle_alpha   90.00
_cell.angle_beta   90.00
_cell.angle_gamma   90.00
#
_symmetry.space_group_name_H-M   'P 1'
#
loop_
_entity.id
_entity.type
_entity.pdbx_description
1 polymer ?
#
loop_
_entity_poly.entity_id
_entity_poly.type
_entity_poly.pdbx_seq_one_letter_code
_entity_poly.pdbx_strand_id
1 'polypeptide(L)'
;MRAVATVIMNRVHVSDGEYLRVCQGNLRNVIFQPSQFDCAATELYGTYNPQNIFNIPAEQVHYEIADWALGGGALGAVGDCLWYFNPFSPTCQQYFPRTRTGTFHTRIGNHCFYRPTQLYYQT
;
A
#
# COMPACT_ATOMS: atom_id res chain seq x y z
N MET A 1 9.59 5.52 -0.73
CA MET A 1 8.45 6.33 -0.27
C MET A 1 7.46 6.64 -1.40
N ARG A 2 7.85 7.36 -2.48
CA ARG A 2 6.95 7.61 -3.63
C ARG A 2 6.24 6.36 -4.19
N ALA A 3 6.95 5.22 -4.25
CA ALA A 3 6.36 3.96 -4.70
C ALA A 3 5.15 3.50 -3.86
N VAL A 4 5.23 3.65 -2.54
CA VAL A 4 4.13 3.31 -1.61
C VAL A 4 2.99 4.32 -1.72
N ALA A 5 3.31 5.61 -1.88
CA ALA A 5 2.32 6.65 -2.11
C ALA A 5 1.52 6.39 -3.41
N THR A 6 2.18 5.90 -4.47
CA THR A 6 1.49 5.44 -5.69
C THR A 6 0.54 4.27 -5.42
N VAL A 7 0.94 3.26 -4.64
CA VAL A 7 0.04 2.15 -4.26
C VAL A 7 -1.18 2.66 -3.48
N ILE A 8 -0.99 3.60 -2.55
CA ILE A 8 -2.10 4.21 -1.79
C ILE A 8 -3.09 4.87 -2.76
N MET A 9 -2.61 5.71 -3.67
CA MET A 9 -3.48 6.40 -4.62
C MET A 9 -4.12 5.42 -5.63
N ASN A 10 -3.43 4.35 -6.02
CA ASN A 10 -4.04 3.29 -6.84
C ASN A 10 -5.23 2.65 -6.12
N ARG A 11 -5.13 2.38 -4.82
CA ARG A 11 -6.25 1.86 -4.01
C ARG A 11 -7.39 2.86 -3.87
N VAL A 12 -7.09 4.16 -3.82
CA VAL A 12 -8.11 5.22 -3.83
C VAL A 12 -8.86 5.26 -5.17
N HIS A 13 -8.17 5.01 -6.28
CA HIS A 13 -8.73 5.17 -7.63
C HIS A 13 -9.17 3.87 -8.31
N VAL A 14 -9.01 2.72 -7.66
CA VAL A 14 -9.40 1.44 -8.25
C VAL A 14 -10.92 1.41 -8.49
N SER A 15 -11.32 0.91 -9.65
CA SER A 15 -12.72 0.95 -10.10
C SER A 15 -13.55 -0.24 -9.61
N ASP A 16 -12.94 -1.23 -8.94
CA ASP A 16 -13.60 -2.44 -8.48
C ASP A 16 -12.74 -3.21 -7.45
N GLY A 17 -13.26 -4.32 -6.92
CA GLY A 17 -12.62 -5.21 -5.96
C GLY A 17 -12.63 -4.70 -4.52
N GLU A 18 -11.89 -5.40 -3.66
CA GLU A 18 -11.92 -5.21 -2.20
C GLU A 18 -11.68 -3.75 -1.81
N TYR A 19 -10.68 -3.10 -2.40
CA TYR A 19 -10.31 -1.74 -2.02
C TYR A 19 -11.39 -0.72 -2.40
N LEU A 20 -12.10 -0.88 -3.53
CA LEU A 20 -13.26 -0.03 -3.80
C LEU A 20 -14.39 -0.33 -2.81
N ARG A 21 -14.72 -1.61 -2.60
CA ARG A 21 -15.83 -2.04 -1.74
C ARG A 21 -15.66 -1.59 -0.28
N VAL A 22 -14.45 -1.71 0.26
CA VAL A 22 -14.14 -1.39 1.66
C VAL A 22 -13.76 0.08 1.84
N CYS A 23 -12.96 0.66 0.92
CA CYS A 23 -12.44 2.02 1.11
C CYS A 23 -13.27 3.11 0.43
N GLN A 24 -14.12 2.76 -0.54
CA GLN A 24 -15.09 3.67 -1.17
C GLN A 24 -14.46 4.89 -1.84
N GLY A 25 -13.25 4.73 -2.39
CA GLY A 25 -12.48 5.82 -2.98
C GLY A 25 -12.05 6.90 -1.99
N ASN A 26 -12.09 6.63 -0.68
CA ASN A 26 -11.70 7.57 0.36
C ASN A 26 -10.28 7.28 0.85
N LEU A 27 -9.39 8.28 0.74
CA LEU A 27 -7.99 8.17 1.17
C LEU A 27 -7.86 7.78 2.65
N ARG A 28 -8.69 8.37 3.52
CA ARG A 28 -8.64 8.06 4.95
C ARG A 28 -9.01 6.61 5.20
N ASN A 29 -10.01 6.09 4.50
CA ASN A 29 -10.37 4.67 4.62
C ASN A 29 -9.25 3.76 4.12
N VAL A 30 -8.53 4.11 3.05
CA VAL A 30 -7.37 3.34 2.57
C VAL A 30 -6.26 3.31 3.63
N ILE A 31 -5.91 4.47 4.21
CA ILE A 31 -4.84 4.57 5.22
C ILE A 31 -5.19 3.84 6.52
N PHE A 32 -6.44 3.95 6.97
CA PHE A 32 -6.89 3.35 8.23
C PHE A 32 -7.55 1.97 8.07
N GLN A 33 -7.50 1.37 6.87
CA GLN A 33 -7.97 0.00 6.69
C GLN A 33 -7.13 -0.93 7.58
N PRO A 34 -7.77 -1.75 8.44
CA PRO A 34 -7.04 -2.61 9.37
C PRO A 34 -5.99 -3.49 8.69
N SER A 35 -4.83 -3.60 9.33
CA SER A 35 -3.70 -4.44 8.90
C SER A 35 -3.07 -4.07 7.54
N GLN A 36 -3.38 -2.90 6.98
CA GLN A 36 -2.74 -2.44 5.73
C GLN A 36 -1.45 -1.63 5.96
N PHE A 37 -1.40 -0.85 7.04
CA PHE A 37 -0.26 0.01 7.37
C PHE A 37 0.03 -0.05 8.88
N ASP A 38 1.14 -0.66 9.26
CA ASP A 38 1.54 -0.83 10.67
C ASP A 38 1.65 0.51 11.41
N CYS A 39 2.12 1.55 10.73
CA CYS A 39 2.26 2.89 11.32
C CYS A 39 0.93 3.58 11.65
N ALA A 40 -0.20 3.12 11.10
CA ALA A 40 -1.53 3.64 11.42
C ALA A 40 -2.14 2.93 12.64
N ALA A 41 -1.57 1.81 13.10
CA ALA A 41 -2.06 1.03 14.22
C ALA A 41 -1.35 1.42 15.54
N THR A 42 -2.13 1.56 16.62
CA THR A 42 -1.61 1.80 17.98
C THR A 42 -1.21 0.51 18.69
N GLU A 43 -1.62 -0.65 18.16
CA GLU A 43 -1.30 -1.98 18.67
C GLU A 43 -0.98 -2.90 17.50
N LEU A 44 0.07 -3.72 17.64
CA LEU A 44 0.45 -4.75 16.68
C LEU A 44 0.66 -6.06 17.44
N TYR A 45 0.05 -7.15 16.95
CA TYR A 45 0.17 -8.49 17.54
C TYR A 45 -0.13 -8.55 19.06
N GLY A 46 -1.11 -7.79 19.55
CA GLY A 46 -1.47 -7.76 20.97
C GLY A 46 -0.58 -6.88 21.85
N THR A 47 0.36 -6.12 21.27
CA THR A 47 1.31 -5.28 22.00
C THR A 47 1.26 -3.84 21.49
N TYR A 48 1.42 -2.87 22.41
CA TYR A 48 1.52 -1.45 22.06
C TYR A 48 2.56 -1.20 20.97
N ASN A 49 2.17 -0.44 19.93
CA ASN A 49 3.06 -0.02 18.85
C ASN A 49 3.58 1.40 19.13
N PRO A 50 4.83 1.59 19.56
CA PRO A 50 5.39 2.93 19.74
C PRO A 50 5.69 3.64 18.42
N GLN A 51 5.85 2.89 17.31
CA GLN A 51 6.22 3.41 15.99
C GLN A 51 4.98 3.68 15.13
N ASN A 52 4.19 4.67 15.54
CA ASN A 52 2.94 5.05 14.86
C ASN A 52 2.87 6.56 14.59
N ILE A 53 1.93 6.96 13.73
CA ILE A 53 1.73 8.35 13.30
C ILE A 53 1.29 9.32 14.40
N PHE A 54 0.86 8.81 15.56
CA PHE A 54 0.49 9.64 16.71
C PHE A 54 1.69 9.95 17.62
N ASN A 55 2.75 9.13 17.54
CA ASN A 55 3.95 9.26 18.36
C ASN A 55 5.14 9.83 17.59
N ILE A 56 5.23 9.57 16.27
CA ILE A 56 6.34 9.99 15.44
C ILE A 56 5.87 11.11 14.51
N PRO A 57 6.39 12.35 14.67
CA PRO A 57 6.04 13.44 13.77
C PRO A 57 6.60 13.20 12.37
N ALA A 58 5.86 13.62 11.35
CA ALA A 58 6.31 13.56 9.98
C ALA A 58 7.39 14.63 9.71
N GLU A 59 8.47 14.23 9.04
CA GLU A 59 9.46 15.15 8.46
C GLU A 59 8.99 15.76 7.13
N GLN A 60 9.64 16.84 6.71
CA GLN A 60 9.36 17.57 5.47
C GLN A 60 9.25 16.67 4.24
N VAL A 61 10.15 15.70 4.08
CA VAL A 61 10.15 14.76 2.95
C VAL A 61 8.86 13.95 2.86
N HIS A 62 8.19 13.67 3.97
CA HIS A 62 6.92 12.93 3.96
C HIS A 62 5.80 13.80 3.40
N TYR A 63 5.74 15.07 3.79
CA TYR A 63 4.77 16.03 3.25
C TYR A 63 4.97 16.23 1.74
N GLU A 64 6.21 16.44 1.29
CA GLU A 64 6.52 16.59 -0.13
C GLU A 64 6.07 15.39 -0.99
N ILE A 65 6.19 14.19 -0.44
CA ILE A 65 5.77 12.96 -1.13
C ILE A 65 4.25 12.81 -1.11
N ALA A 66 3.60 13.19 0.00
CA ALA A 66 2.14 13.21 0.08
C ALA A 66 1.56 14.21 -0.92
N ASP A 67 2.05 15.45 -0.93
CA ASP A 67 1.62 16.50 -1.85
C ASP A 67 1.83 16.10 -3.31
N TRP A 68 2.98 15.51 -3.63
CA TRP A 68 3.24 14.98 -4.96
C TRP A 68 2.20 13.93 -5.37
N ALA A 69 1.88 12.97 -4.51
CA ALA A 69 0.92 11.92 -4.82
C ALA A 69 -0.51 12.45 -4.92
N LEU A 70 -0.91 13.34 -4.00
CA LEU A 70 -2.22 14.00 -4.00
C LEU A 70 -2.40 14.90 -5.23
N GLY A 71 -1.31 15.49 -5.73
CA GLY A 71 -1.28 16.25 -6.99
C GLY A 71 -1.33 15.41 -8.26
N GLY A 72 -1.56 14.09 -8.16
CA GLY A 72 -1.63 13.17 -9.31
C GLY A 72 -0.29 12.53 -9.68
N GLY A 73 0.74 12.69 -8.84
CA GLY A 73 2.03 12.05 -9.01
C GLY A 73 1.94 10.52 -8.88
N ALA A 74 2.44 9.81 -9.88
CA ALA A 74 2.54 8.35 -9.86
C ALA A 74 3.93 7.91 -10.32
N LEU A 75 4.50 6.91 -9.64
CA LEU A 75 5.77 6.32 -10.04
C LEU A 75 5.51 5.23 -11.08
N GLY A 76 5.84 5.50 -12.34
CA GLY A 76 5.54 4.57 -13.46
C GLY A 76 6.08 3.15 -13.28
N ALA A 77 7.19 2.98 -12.56
CA ALA A 77 7.75 1.67 -12.21
C ALA A 77 6.82 0.82 -11.33
N VAL A 78 5.86 1.43 -10.60
CA VAL A 78 4.85 0.74 -9.78
C VAL A 78 3.61 0.42 -10.62
N GLY A 79 3.28 1.25 -11.61
CA GLY A 79 2.06 1.12 -12.40
C GLY A 79 0.82 1.05 -11.52
N ASP A 80 -0.03 0.06 -11.80
CA ASP A 80 -1.30 -0.27 -11.14
C ASP A 80 -1.16 -1.23 -9.94
N CYS A 81 0.04 -1.36 -9.35
CA CYS A 81 0.19 -2.21 -8.17
C CYS A 81 -0.74 -1.79 -7.03
N LEU A 82 -1.36 -2.78 -6.39
CA LEU A 82 -2.23 -2.59 -5.23
C LEU A 82 -1.61 -3.12 -3.93
N TRP A 83 -0.54 -3.90 -4.00
CA TRP A 83 0.16 -4.38 -2.80
C TRP A 83 1.66 -4.15 -2.88
N TYR A 84 2.25 -4.05 -1.71
CA TYR A 84 3.69 -4.13 -1.52
C TYR A 84 3.98 -4.74 -0.15
N PHE A 85 5.14 -5.36 0.00
CA PHE A 85 5.69 -5.73 1.30
C PHE A 85 7.20 -5.97 1.19
N ASN A 86 7.91 -5.94 2.32
CA ASN A 86 9.29 -6.39 2.40
C ASN A 86 9.29 -7.91 2.64
N PRO A 87 9.79 -8.74 1.72
CA PRO A 87 9.80 -10.18 1.91
C PRO A 87 10.87 -10.67 2.88
N PHE A 88 11.75 -9.79 3.37
CA PHE A 88 12.97 -10.13 4.13
C PHE A 88 13.81 -11.23 3.43
N SER A 89 13.74 -11.24 2.10
CA SER A 89 14.31 -12.25 1.22
C SER A 89 14.83 -11.57 -0.06
N PRO A 90 15.90 -12.08 -0.69
CA PRO A 90 16.33 -11.61 -2.01
C PRO A 90 15.26 -11.89 -3.09
N THR A 91 14.44 -12.92 -2.92
CA THR A 91 13.46 -13.36 -3.92
C THR A 91 12.06 -12.89 -3.55
N CYS A 92 11.39 -12.21 -4.48
CA CYS A 92 9.97 -11.87 -4.38
C CYS A 92 9.11 -13.09 -4.74
N GLN A 93 8.05 -13.34 -3.97
CA GLN A 93 7.09 -14.39 -4.30
C GLN A 93 6.34 -14.03 -5.58
N GLN A 94 6.00 -15.00 -6.42
CA GLN A 94 5.24 -14.75 -7.66
C GLN A 94 3.84 -14.22 -7.40
N TYR A 95 3.18 -14.70 -6.34
CA TYR A 95 1.80 -14.31 -6.00
C TYR A 95 1.74 -13.75 -4.58
N PHE A 96 0.97 -12.68 -4.42
CA PHE A 96 0.61 -12.12 -3.13
C PHE A 96 -0.68 -11.32 -3.30
N PRO A 97 -1.65 -11.43 -2.37
CA PRO A 97 -1.71 -12.34 -1.21
C PRO A 97 -1.82 -13.83 -1.58
N ARG A 98 -1.95 -14.72 -0.58
CA ARG A 98 -2.09 -16.19 -0.77
C ARG A 98 -3.30 -16.58 -1.64
N THR A 99 -4.30 -15.72 -1.71
CA THR A 99 -5.47 -15.80 -2.60
C THR A 99 -5.12 -15.66 -4.08
N ARG A 100 -3.88 -15.28 -4.42
CA ARG A 100 -3.38 -15.03 -5.78
C ARG A 100 -4.10 -13.88 -6.50
N THR A 101 -4.74 -12.99 -5.73
CA THR A 101 -5.36 -11.76 -6.25
C THR A 101 -4.32 -10.74 -6.73
N GLY A 102 -3.04 -10.91 -6.37
CA GLY A 102 -1.95 -10.15 -6.96
C GLY A 102 -0.80 -11.01 -7.48
N THR A 103 -0.10 -10.50 -8.49
CA THR A 103 1.07 -11.09 -9.13
C THR A 103 2.26 -10.14 -9.08
N PHE A 104 3.46 -10.69 -8.91
CA PHE A 104 4.69 -9.91 -8.82
C PHE A 104 4.87 -9.04 -10.05
N HIS A 105 5.23 -7.78 -9.81
CA HIS A 105 5.47 -6.80 -10.87
C HIS A 105 6.92 -6.30 -10.87
N THR A 106 7.36 -5.74 -9.74
CA THR A 106 8.68 -5.11 -9.64
C THR A 106 9.19 -5.13 -8.21
N ARG A 107 10.48 -4.84 -8.03
CA ARG A 107 11.11 -4.61 -6.73
C ARG A 107 11.74 -3.22 -6.71
N ILE A 108 11.46 -2.44 -5.66
CA ILE A 108 12.06 -1.12 -5.44
C ILE A 108 12.65 -1.11 -4.03
N GLY A 109 13.98 -1.06 -3.95
CA GLY A 109 14.71 -1.26 -2.70
C GLY A 109 14.37 -2.61 -2.07
N ASN A 110 13.89 -2.58 -0.83
CA ASN A 110 13.55 -3.78 -0.08
C ASN A 110 12.09 -4.23 -0.24
N HIS A 111 11.28 -3.58 -1.08
CA HIS A 111 9.87 -3.90 -1.25
C HIS A 111 9.58 -4.52 -2.61
N CYS A 112 8.81 -5.60 -2.59
CA CYS A 112 8.21 -6.22 -3.77
C CYS A 112 6.82 -5.63 -3.99
N PHE A 113 6.46 -5.34 -5.23
CA PHE A 113 5.18 -4.72 -5.61
C PHE A 113 4.38 -5.67 -6.50
N TYR A 114 3.06 -5.66 -6.33
CA TYR A 114 2.15 -6.64 -6.93
C TYR A 114 0.96 -5.98 -7.61
N ARG A 115 0.70 -6.39 -8.85
CA ARG A 115 -0.45 -5.98 -9.67
C ARG A 115 -1.65 -6.87 -9.45
N PRO A 116 -2.89 -6.35 -9.56
CA PRO A 116 -4.08 -7.17 -9.51
C PRO A 116 -4.10 -8.22 -10.62
N THR A 117 -4.53 -9.42 -10.28
CA THR A 117 -4.94 -10.43 -11.25
C THR A 117 -6.44 -10.33 -11.47
N GLN A 118 -7.00 -11.10 -12.42
CA GLN A 118 -8.46 -11.15 -12.59
C GLN A 118 -9.21 -11.60 -11.32
N LEU A 119 -8.57 -12.36 -10.42
CA LEU A 119 -9.18 -12.80 -9.17
C LEU A 119 -9.45 -11.64 -8.21
N TYR A 120 -8.68 -10.55 -8.27
CA TYR A 120 -8.92 -9.37 -7.44
C TYR A 120 -10.29 -8.75 -7.74
N TYR A 121 -10.70 -8.72 -9.00
CA TYR A 121 -11.99 -8.14 -9.40
C TYR A 121 -13.20 -9.03 -9.08
N GLN A 122 -12.98 -10.15 -8.37
CA GLN A 122 -14.03 -11.05 -7.89
C GLN A 122 -14.23 -10.94 -6.35
N THR A 123 -13.56 -9.99 -5.70
CA THR A 123 -13.60 -9.79 -4.22
C THR A 123 -14.56 -8.71 -3.76
#